data_AF-A0A914RJ58-F1
#
_entry.id   AF-A0A914RJ58-F1
#
_cell.length_a   1.000
_cell.length_b   1.000
_cell.length_c   1.000
_cell.angle_alpha   90.00
_cell.angle_beta   90.00
_cell.angle_gamma   90.00
#
_symmetry.space_group_name_H-M   'P 1'
#
loop_
_entity.id
_entity.type
_entity.pdbx_description
1 polymer ?
#
loop_
_entity_poly.entity_id
_entity_poly.type
_entity_poly.pdbx_seq_one_letter_code
_entity_poly.pdbx_strand_id
1 'polypeptide(L)'
;MQSLHIPRLIFSGDAYSMLPSGDNFGLSEYIHDSMPSNFMLGIYGESKARAEFVIRKATQTGSINAIILRPTLIFGEGETHLVSMAEKVCSKNGGIPVIDGDDRGNHQFVR
;
A
#
# COMPACT_ATOMS: atom_id res chain seq x y z
N MET A 1 25.08 -23.08 -8.10
CA MET A 1 24.74 -21.73 -7.59
C MET A 1 25.14 -21.67 -6.13
N GLN A 2 26.02 -20.76 -5.72
CA GLN A 2 26.28 -20.52 -4.30
C GLN A 2 25.06 -19.83 -3.69
N SER A 3 24.50 -20.38 -2.60
CA SER A 3 23.44 -19.70 -1.88
C SER A 3 24.05 -18.58 -1.03
N LEU A 4 23.52 -17.37 -1.18
CA LEU A 4 23.85 -16.26 -0.29
C LEU A 4 23.09 -16.49 1.02
N HIS A 5 23.82 -16.61 2.12
CA HIS A 5 23.21 -16.68 3.44
C HIS A 5 22.68 -15.29 3.82
N ILE A 6 21.36 -15.08 3.70
CA ILE A 6 20.70 -13.84 4.10
C ILE A 6 20.16 -14.02 5.53
N PRO A 7 20.77 -13.39 6.55
CA PRO A 7 20.36 -13.59 7.95
C PRO A 7 19.01 -12.96 8.27
N ARG A 8 18.64 -11.86 7.59
CA ARG A 8 17.36 -11.18 7.73
C ARG A 8 17.00 -10.42 6.46
N LEU A 9 15.78 -10.61 5.98
CA LEU A 9 15.18 -9.82 4.90
C LEU A 9 14.36 -8.66 5.49
N ILE A 10 14.57 -7.45 5.02
CA ILE A 10 13.70 -6.31 5.35
C ILE A 10 12.98 -5.92 4.07
N PHE A 11 11.65 -5.98 4.08
CA PHE A 11 10.82 -5.67 2.94
C PHE A 11 9.94 -4.46 3.23
N SER A 12 9.97 -3.48 2.32
CA SER A 12 9.08 -2.31 2.35
C SER A 12 7.90 -2.54 1.41
N GLY A 13 6.76 -2.88 2.01
CA GLY A 13 5.45 -2.93 1.40
C GLY A 13 4.74 -1.58 1.44
N ASP A 14 3.41 -1.63 1.56
CA ASP A 14 2.52 -0.48 1.62
C ASP A 14 1.30 -0.84 2.49
N ALA A 15 0.80 0.09 3.30
CA ALA A 15 -0.37 -0.17 4.15
C ALA A 15 -1.64 -0.49 3.34
N TYR A 16 -1.78 0.10 2.15
CA TYR A 16 -2.96 -0.05 1.31
C TYR A 16 -2.80 -1.16 0.25
N SER A 17 -1.63 -1.79 0.13
CA SER A 17 -1.43 -2.85 -0.87
C SER A 17 -2.27 -4.10 -0.62
N MET A 18 -2.69 -4.35 0.62
CA MET A 18 -3.51 -5.50 0.99
C MET A 18 -5.01 -5.17 1.03
N LEU A 19 -5.42 -3.94 0.71
CA LEU A 19 -6.82 -3.54 0.76
C LEU A 19 -7.51 -3.81 -0.58
N PRO A 20 -8.66 -4.51 -0.57
CA PRO A 20 -9.54 -4.53 -1.72
C PRO A 20 -10.13 -3.15 -1.99
N SER A 21 -10.56 -2.94 -3.23
CA SER A 21 -11.24 -1.71 -3.63
C SER A 21 -12.54 -1.56 -2.85
N GLY A 22 -12.74 -0.40 -2.23
CA GLY A 22 -13.94 -0.10 -1.42
C GLY A 22 -13.90 -0.62 0.01
N ASP A 23 -12.80 -1.26 0.44
CA ASP A 23 -12.62 -1.67 1.83
C ASP A 23 -12.00 -0.56 2.68
N ASN A 24 -12.71 -0.23 3.76
CA ASN A 24 -12.35 0.77 4.77
C ASN A 24 -12.03 0.13 6.14
N PHE A 25 -11.98 -1.20 6.23
CA PHE A 25 -11.80 -1.96 7.48
C PHE A 25 -10.42 -2.61 7.61
N GLY A 26 -9.38 -2.05 6.97
CA GLY A 26 -7.97 -2.45 7.06
C GLY A 26 -7.32 -2.29 8.45
N LEU A 27 -7.97 -2.76 9.51
CA LEU A 27 -7.69 -2.40 10.89
C LEU A 27 -6.61 -3.28 11.56
N SER A 28 -6.22 -4.41 10.96
CA SER A 28 -5.21 -5.31 11.55
C SER A 28 -4.47 -6.14 10.52
N GLU A 29 -3.17 -6.36 10.71
CA GLU A 29 -2.36 -7.19 9.82
C GLU A 29 -2.80 -8.66 9.81
N TYR A 30 -3.47 -9.12 10.88
CA TYR A 30 -3.97 -10.48 11.02
C TYR A 30 -5.15 -10.80 10.09
N ILE A 31 -5.87 -9.79 9.59
CA ILE A 31 -7.01 -10.02 8.68
C ILE A 31 -6.55 -10.26 7.24
N HIS A 32 -5.31 -9.87 6.91
CA HIS A 32 -4.71 -10.00 5.58
C HIS A 32 -4.08 -11.40 5.37
N ASP A 33 -4.82 -12.46 5.71
CA ASP A 33 -4.30 -13.83 5.61
C ASP A 33 -4.42 -14.40 4.19
N SER A 34 -5.35 -13.89 3.39
CA SER A 34 -5.56 -14.28 1.99
C SER A 34 -5.34 -13.10 1.04
N MET A 35 -5.08 -13.42 -0.24
CA MET A 35 -4.91 -12.41 -1.27
C MET A 35 -6.27 -11.74 -1.57
N PRO A 36 -6.33 -10.40 -1.64
CA PRO A 36 -7.52 -9.70 -2.13
C PRO A 36 -7.88 -10.11 -3.56
N SER A 37 -9.18 -10.08 -3.90
CA SER A 37 -9.67 -10.33 -5.26
C SER A 37 -9.44 -9.15 -6.22
N ASN A 38 -9.29 -7.95 -5.66
CA ASN A 38 -8.91 -6.71 -6.34
C ASN A 38 -8.03 -5.88 -5.40
N PHE A 39 -7.39 -4.83 -5.92
CA PHE A 39 -6.43 -4.02 -5.15
C PHE A 39 -6.76 -2.54 -5.29
N MET A 40 -6.89 -1.84 -4.16
CA MET A 40 -7.16 -0.40 -4.10
C MET A 40 -6.10 0.40 -4.88
N LEU A 41 -4.82 0.02 -4.73
CA LEU A 41 -3.71 0.65 -5.45
C LEU A 41 -3.42 0.02 -6.83
N GLY A 42 -4.35 -0.78 -7.37
CA GLY A 42 -4.19 -1.48 -8.65
C GLY A 42 -2.95 -2.37 -8.70
N ILE A 43 -2.27 -2.36 -9.85
CA ILE A 43 -1.07 -3.21 -10.12
C ILE A 43 0.04 -2.95 -9.10
N TYR A 44 0.20 -1.71 -8.63
CA TYR A 44 1.18 -1.39 -7.61
C TYR A 44 0.88 -2.13 -6.30
N GLY A 45 -0.36 -2.05 -5.82
CA GLY A 45 -0.81 -2.79 -4.63
C GLY A 45 -0.64 -4.30 -4.80
N GLU A 46 -1.08 -4.85 -5.94
CA GLU A 46 -0.93 -6.27 -6.25
C GLU A 46 0.52 -6.73 -6.19
N SER A 47 1.45 -5.97 -6.78
CA SER A 47 2.87 -6.33 -6.81
C SER A 47 3.47 -6.44 -5.40
N LYS A 48 3.09 -5.52 -4.51
CA LYS A 48 3.55 -5.49 -3.11
C LYS A 48 2.93 -6.62 -2.30
N ALA A 49 1.62 -6.87 -2.46
CA ALA A 49 0.92 -7.96 -1.80
C ALA A 49 1.52 -9.32 -2.18
N ARG A 50 1.72 -9.57 -3.48
CA ARG A 50 2.33 -10.82 -3.97
C ARG A 50 3.74 -11.04 -3.42
N ALA A 51 4.58 -10.02 -3.43
CA ALA A 51 5.92 -10.10 -2.86
C ALA A 51 5.87 -10.45 -1.37
N GLU A 52 4.97 -9.81 -0.62
CA GLU A 52 4.79 -10.09 0.79
C GLU A 52 4.37 -11.54 1.07
N PHE A 53 3.41 -12.08 0.31
CA PHE A 53 2.98 -13.48 0.44
C PHE A 53 4.11 -14.48 0.17
N VAL A 54 4.97 -14.21 -0.82
CA VAL A 54 6.16 -15.03 -1.07
C VAL A 54 7.12 -15.00 0.12
N ILE A 55 7.33 -13.82 0.71
CA ILE A 55 8.19 -13.64 1.89
C ILE A 55 7.59 -14.37 3.10
N ARG A 56 6.29 -14.21 3.36
CA ARG A 56 5.57 -14.92 4.44
C ARG A 56 5.68 -16.43 4.31
N LYS A 57 5.58 -16.96 3.08
CA LYS A 57 5.76 -18.40 2.84
C LYS A 57 7.19 -18.85 3.15
N ALA A 58 8.19 -18.07 2.75
CA ALA A 58 9.60 -18.38 3.01
C ALA A 58 9.99 -18.26 4.50
N THR A 59 9.31 -17.40 5.27
CA THR A 59 9.50 -17.33 6.73
C THR A 59 8.84 -18.50 7.44
N GLN A 60 7.65 -18.94 7.00
CA GLN A 60 6.98 -20.14 7.55
C GLN A 60 7.79 -21.42 7.36
N THR A 61 8.54 -21.55 6.26
CA THR A 61 9.43 -22.69 6.02
C THR A 61 10.75 -22.59 6.79
N GLY A 62 10.99 -21.51 7.55
CA GLY A 62 12.24 -21.25 8.25
C GLY A 62 13.42 -20.92 7.33
N SER A 63 13.16 -20.65 6.04
CA SER A 63 14.21 -20.40 5.05
C SER A 63 14.83 -19.02 5.20
N ILE A 64 14.05 -18.04 5.70
CA ILE A 64 14.50 -16.68 5.99
C ILE A 64 13.82 -16.14 7.26
N ASN A 65 14.46 -15.21 7.96
CA ASN A 65 13.79 -14.34 8.91
C ASN A 65 13.46 -13.01 8.22
N ALA A 66 12.23 -12.50 8.32
CA ALA A 66 11.85 -11.26 7.64
C ALA A 66 11.14 -10.26 8.55
N ILE A 67 11.34 -8.96 8.26
CA ILE A 67 10.54 -7.85 8.76
C ILE A 67 9.86 -7.21 7.56
N ILE A 68 8.54 -7.12 7.60
CA ILE A 68 7.72 -6.46 6.58
C ILE A 68 7.24 -5.14 7.16
N LEU A 69 7.56 -4.04 6.49
CA LEU A 69 7.12 -2.70 6.86
C LEU A 69 6.04 -2.27 5.86
N ARG A 70 4.90 -1.79 6.35
CA ARG A 70 3.79 -1.29 5.53
C ARG A 70 3.56 0.20 5.78
N PRO A 71 4.43 1.10 5.29
CA PRO A 71 4.20 2.54 5.39
C PRO A 71 2.97 2.95 4.55
N THR A 72 2.28 4.01 4.97
CA THR A 72 1.15 4.60 4.22
C THR A 72 1.64 5.64 3.21
N LEU A 73 2.31 6.68 3.70
CA LEU A 73 2.88 7.76 2.91
C LEU A 73 4.26 8.07 3.47
N ILE A 74 5.27 8.12 2.59
CA ILE A 74 6.65 8.44 2.96
C ILE A 74 6.96 9.84 2.43
N PHE A 75 7.34 10.75 3.31
CA PHE A 75 7.80 12.10 2.96
C PHE A 75 9.21 12.32 3.48
N GLY A 76 10.01 13.09 2.75
CA GLY A 76 11.38 13.43 3.12
C GLY A 76 11.67 14.91 2.90
N GLU A 77 12.86 15.36 3.32
CA GLU A 77 13.25 16.78 3.32
C GLU A 77 13.28 17.44 1.91
N GLY A 78 13.28 16.65 0.83
CA GLY A 78 13.23 17.14 -0.57
C GLY A 78 11.84 17.16 -1.22
N GLU A 79 10.84 16.53 -0.61
CA GLU A 79 9.48 16.45 -1.15
C GLU A 79 8.48 16.76 -0.03
N THR A 80 8.06 18.03 0.01
CA THR A 80 7.40 18.62 1.17
C THR A 80 5.93 18.24 1.23
N HIS A 81 5.63 17.05 1.76
CA HIS A 81 4.30 16.67 2.26
C HIS A 81 3.17 16.49 1.22
N LEU A 82 2.22 15.62 1.56
CA LEU A 82 0.95 15.41 0.86
C LEU A 82 0.28 16.74 0.51
N VAL A 83 0.38 17.70 1.43
CA VAL A 83 -0.24 19.03 1.32
C VAL A 83 0.32 19.81 0.13
N SER A 84 1.63 19.90 -0.07
CA SER A 84 2.18 20.67 -1.20
C SER A 84 1.86 20.02 -2.55
N MET A 85 1.78 18.68 -2.59
CA MET A 85 1.36 17.98 -3.80
C MET A 85 -0.13 18.22 -4.08
N ALA A 86 -0.99 18.09 -3.06
CA ALA A 86 -2.41 18.42 -3.14
C ALA A 86 -2.63 19.88 -3.56
N GLU A 87 -1.87 20.83 -3.00
CA GLU A 87 -1.88 22.24 -3.38
C GLU A 87 -1.48 22.44 -4.85
N LYS A 88 -0.38 21.84 -5.31
CA LYS A 88 0.02 21.90 -6.73
C LYS A 88 -1.07 21.39 -7.67
N VAL A 89 -1.72 20.28 -7.31
CA VAL A 89 -2.84 19.72 -8.07
C VAL A 89 -4.03 20.69 -8.04
N CYS A 90 -4.39 21.24 -6.88
CA CYS A 90 -5.50 22.19 -6.77
C CYS A 90 -5.24 23.47 -7.57
N SER A 91 -4.06 24.07 -7.43
CA SER A 91 -3.67 25.27 -8.17
C SER A 91 -3.71 25.06 -9.68
N LYS A 92 -3.27 23.89 -10.18
CA LYS A 92 -3.33 23.55 -11.61
C LYS A 92 -4.77 23.41 -12.12
N ASN A 93 -5.70 22.99 -11.28
CA ASN A 93 -7.10 22.76 -11.65
C ASN A 93 -8.02 23.95 -11.28
N GLY A 94 -7.46 25.08 -10.84
CA GLY A 94 -8.25 26.26 -10.47
C GLY A 94 -9.01 26.13 -9.13
N GLY A 95 -8.60 25.19 -8.28
CA GLY A 95 -9.29 24.85 -7.02
C GLY A 95 -9.26 23.34 -6.76
N ILE A 96 -10.04 22.89 -5.79
CA ILE A 96 -10.19 21.45 -5.52
C ILE A 96 -10.95 20.83 -6.71
N PRO A 97 -10.35 19.90 -7.46
CA PRO A 97 -11.02 19.30 -8.61
C PRO A 97 -12.22 18.48 -8.15
N VAL A 98 -13.35 18.64 -8.82
CA VAL A 98 -14.47 17.70 -8.74
C VAL A 98 -14.08 16.48 -9.56
N ILE A 99 -13.86 15.36 -8.89
CA ILE A 99 -13.55 14.10 -9.55
C ILE A 99 -14.88 13.35 -9.68
N ASP A 100 -15.51 13.44 -10.85
CA ASP A 100 -16.71 12.66 -11.15
C ASP A 100 -16.32 11.16 -11.19
N GLY A 101 -16.81 10.41 -10.22
CA GLY A 101 -16.62 8.97 -10.13
C GLY A 101 -17.79 8.30 -9.44
N ASP A 102 -18.07 7.05 -9.81
CA ASP A 102 -19.00 6.20 -9.06
C ASP A 102 -18.44 5.97 -7.66
N ASP A 103 -19.28 6.12 -6.64
CA ASP A 103 -18.99 5.89 -5.22
C ASP A 103 -18.25 4.54 -5.02
N ARG A 104 -16.92 4.62 -4.89
CA ARG A 104 -16.05 3.47 -4.60
C ARG A 104 -15.63 3.47 -3.14
N GLY A 105 -16.62 3.62 -2.26
CA GLY A 105 -16.47 3.37 -0.83
C GLY A 105 -16.39 4.65 -0.03
N ASN A 106 -17.55 5.27 0.22
CA ASN A 106 -17.84 6.13 1.38
C ASN A 106 -16.95 7.37 1.60
N HIS A 107 -16.12 7.76 0.64
CA HIS A 107 -15.29 8.96 0.74
C HIS A 107 -15.67 9.99 -0.35
N GLN A 108 -16.90 10.49 -0.30
CA GLN A 108 -17.23 11.92 -0.48
C GLN A 108 -18.68 12.20 -0.06
N PHE A 109 -18.86 12.96 1.03
CA PHE A 109 -20.09 13.71 1.31
C PHE A 109 -19.77 15.20 1.25
N VAL A 110 -20.35 15.91 0.28
CA VAL A 110 -21.06 17.19 0.45
C VAL A 110 -22.16 17.23 -0.61
N ARG A 111 -23.38 17.56 -0.18
CA ARG A 111 -24.61 17.57 -0.97
C ARG A 111 -24.68 18.73 -1.95
#